data_AF-A0ABD7V3R9-F1
#
_entry.id   AF-A0ABD7V3R9-F1
#
_cell.length_a   1.000
_cell.length_b   1.000
_cell.length_c   1.000
_cell.angle_alpha   90.00
_cell.angle_beta   90.00
_cell.angle_gamma   90.00
#
_symmetry.space_group_name_H-M   'P 1'
#
loop_
_entity.id
_entity.type
_entity.pdbx_description
1 polymer ?
#
loop_
_entity_poly.entity_id
_entity_poly.type
_entity_poly.pdbx_seq_one_letter_code
_entity_poly.pdbx_strand_id
1 'polypeptide(L)'
;MIDLCPRCRIQAPHRPGRERCPRCGGPLSVVEDAARALRDADPRDREPVGARAAAPSRPAPPPVTGRLYRAPQLRWVARRPPEAIPIRRGPSRPPGPRRIPRYTYIPTWGFRDEPASDDPARSRLDHARSQLLFALVTTGAALAASAAVHLFRYMLLAVNRSTPLPEWLIAVSEVLVLFVGILALLGFVVSTLMFARWVLDLRAEAYHDAHLVDPRRPVWVALLAAVPLVNLVGAPLVLGEVAAVRVGHDPALDAGRVRSRLRRMWVAWAVVNAVAVAAVVARVLAWRSDSLQTGANSLTMVIISSAVSAAFAFWMARRIPGLFDASSAPVPTKRWVAVA
;
A
#
# COMPACT_ATOMS: atom_id res chain seq x y z
N MET A 1 30.91 -40.22 -0.79
CA MET A 1 31.31 -41.11 0.31
C MET A 1 31.15 -40.38 1.64
N ILE A 2 30.34 -40.92 2.53
CA ILE A 2 29.95 -40.35 3.83
C ILE A 2 30.24 -41.42 4.90
N ASP A 3 30.82 -41.01 6.02
CA ASP A 3 30.96 -41.85 7.20
C ASP A 3 29.64 -41.83 7.97
N LEU A 4 29.01 -42.99 8.12
CA LEU A 4 27.77 -43.18 8.85
C LEU A 4 28.04 -43.95 10.14
N CYS A 5 27.53 -43.43 11.26
CA CYS A 5 27.45 -44.19 12.50
C CYS A 5 26.02 -44.73 12.67
N PRO A 6 25.78 -46.06 12.63
CA PRO A 6 24.42 -46.61 12.76
C PRO A 6 23.80 -46.33 14.13
N ARG A 7 24.63 -46.26 15.19
CA ARG A 7 24.19 -45.98 16.56
C ARG A 7 23.79 -44.51 16.81
N CYS A 8 24.57 -43.56 16.29
CA CYS A 8 24.34 -42.13 16.52
C CYS A 8 23.68 -41.38 15.35
N ARG A 9 23.51 -42.05 14.19
CA ARG A 9 23.05 -41.49 12.91
C ARG A 9 23.78 -40.20 12.48
N ILE A 10 25.05 -40.07 12.87
CA ILE A 10 25.89 -38.97 12.39
C ILE A 10 26.27 -39.27 10.94
N GLN A 11 26.12 -38.27 10.08
CA GLN A 11 26.57 -38.26 8.71
C GLN A 11 27.66 -37.20 8.59
N ALA A 12 28.87 -37.61 8.21
CA ALA A 12 29.98 -36.69 7.98
C ALA A 12 30.67 -37.04 6.66
N PRO A 13 31.23 -36.06 5.92
CA PRO A 13 32.05 -36.36 4.74
C PRO A 13 33.18 -37.34 5.09
N HIS A 14 33.39 -38.37 4.27
CA HIS A 14 34.40 -39.39 4.53
C HIS A 14 35.80 -38.78 4.67
N ARG A 15 36.55 -39.20 5.69
CA ARG A 15 37.94 -38.81 5.88
C ARG A 15 38.82 -40.05 6.14
N PRO A 16 39.90 -40.27 5.36
CA PRO A 16 40.76 -41.43 5.56
C PRO A 16 41.38 -41.40 6.97
N GLY A 17 41.41 -42.57 7.63
CA GLY A 17 41.89 -42.75 9.01
C GLY A 17 40.85 -42.52 10.12
N ARG A 18 39.58 -42.25 9.78
CA ARG A 18 38.48 -42.08 10.74
C ARG A 18 37.59 -43.32 10.82
N GLU A 19 37.99 -44.30 11.63
CA GLU A 19 37.24 -45.57 11.76
C GLU A 19 36.23 -45.57 12.92
N ARG A 20 36.32 -44.61 13.84
CA ARG A 20 35.48 -44.55 15.06
C ARG A 20 34.70 -43.25 15.18
N CYS A 21 33.44 -43.39 15.62
CA CYS A 21 32.53 -42.27 15.84
C CYS A 21 33.00 -41.43 17.05
N PRO A 22 33.17 -40.10 16.90
CA PRO A 22 33.64 -39.24 18.00
C PRO A 22 32.63 -39.09 19.15
N ARG A 23 31.37 -39.50 18.95
CA ARG A 23 30.30 -39.36 19.95
C ARG A 23 30.08 -40.62 20.79
N CYS A 24 30.22 -41.80 20.20
CA CYS A 24 29.96 -43.08 20.90
C CYS A 24 31.11 -44.09 20.81
N GLY A 25 32.21 -43.78 20.11
CA GLY A 25 33.34 -44.68 19.93
C GLY A 25 33.08 -45.91 19.05
N GLY A 26 31.85 -46.08 18.53
CA GLY A 26 31.47 -47.21 17.69
C GLY A 26 32.03 -47.11 16.26
N PRO A 27 32.01 -48.23 15.50
CA PRO A 27 32.54 -48.26 14.14
C PRO A 27 31.77 -47.33 13.20
N LEU A 28 32.49 -46.64 12.31
CA LEU A 28 31.93 -45.87 11.20
C LEU A 28 31.96 -46.73 9.95
N SER A 29 30.82 -46.84 9.25
CA SER A 29 30.76 -47.45 7.93
C SER A 29 30.81 -46.37 6.86
N VAL A 30 31.63 -46.58 5.83
CA VAL A 30 31.69 -45.68 4.68
C VAL A 30 30.58 -46.09 3.72
N VAL A 31 29.68 -45.16 3.43
CA VAL A 31 28.53 -45.40 2.54
C VAL A 31 28.49 -44.30 1.48
N GLU A 32 28.12 -44.65 0.25
CA GLU A 32 27.94 -43.68 -0.84
C GLU A 32 26.66 -42.86 -0.64
N ASP A 33 25.57 -43.51 -0.24
CA ASP A 33 24.25 -42.92 0.04
C ASP A 33 23.75 -43.24 1.46
N ALA A 34 23.93 -42.30 2.39
CA ALA A 34 23.52 -42.47 3.79
C ALA A 34 22.00 -42.69 3.97
N ALA A 35 21.18 -42.15 3.07
CA ALA A 35 19.71 -42.29 3.12
C ALA A 35 19.20 -43.68 2.68
N ARG A 36 19.99 -44.45 1.92
CA ARG A 36 19.66 -45.83 1.54
C ARG A 36 20.09 -46.80 2.65
N ALA A 37 21.32 -46.66 3.17
CA ALA A 37 21.81 -47.49 4.27
C ALA A 37 21.02 -47.38 5.59
N LEU A 38 20.42 -46.21 5.88
CA LEU A 38 19.57 -46.05 7.07
C LEU A 38 18.20 -46.74 6.96
N ARG A 39 17.76 -47.09 5.74
CA ARG A 39 16.52 -47.84 5.49
C ARG A 39 16.72 -49.35 5.61
N ASP A 40 17.89 -49.83 5.22
CA ASP A 40 18.22 -51.26 5.23
C ASP A 40 18.73 -51.75 6.61
N ALA A 41 18.92 -50.86 7.58
CA ALA A 41 19.41 -51.21 8.91
C ALA A 41 18.33 -51.92 9.76
N ASP A 42 18.61 -53.17 10.16
CA ASP A 42 17.74 -54.02 11.00
C ASP A 42 17.40 -53.31 12.34
N PRO A 43 16.12 -53.19 12.72
CA PRO A 43 15.71 -52.70 14.03
C PRO A 43 16.31 -53.43 15.24
N ARG A 44 16.82 -54.65 15.09
CA ARG A 44 17.36 -55.48 16.18
C ARG A 44 18.75 -55.06 16.67
N ASP A 45 19.49 -54.28 15.88
CA ASP A 45 20.77 -53.68 16.32
C ASP A 45 20.58 -52.43 17.20
N ARG A 46 19.33 -52.13 17.59
CA ARG A 46 18.97 -51.01 18.46
C ARG A 46 19.01 -51.42 19.93
N GLU A 47 20.19 -51.35 20.53
CA GLU A 47 20.26 -51.26 21.99
C GLU A 47 19.85 -49.85 22.45
N PRO A 48 18.89 -49.70 23.38
CA PRO A 48 18.61 -48.41 23.99
C PRO A 48 19.84 -47.96 24.77
N VAL A 49 20.27 -46.70 24.57
CA VAL A 49 21.37 -46.10 25.33
C VAL A 49 20.92 -45.92 26.78
N GLY A 50 21.06 -46.98 27.56
CA GLY A 50 21.07 -46.97 29.02
C GLY A 50 22.38 -46.38 29.53
N ALA A 51 22.31 -45.77 30.71
CA ALA A 51 23.34 -44.94 31.30
C ALA A 51 24.73 -45.60 31.45
N ARG A 52 25.75 -44.72 31.40
CA ARG A 52 27.19 -44.90 31.75
C ARG A 52 28.08 -45.48 30.65
N ALA A 53 28.53 -44.61 29.75
CA ALA A 53 29.87 -44.72 29.15
C ALA A 53 30.74 -43.58 29.70
N ALA A 54 31.76 -43.94 30.47
CA ALA A 54 32.77 -43.01 30.97
C ALA A 54 33.45 -42.31 29.77
N ALA A 55 33.56 -40.98 29.84
CA ALA A 55 34.29 -40.20 28.85
C ALA A 55 35.78 -40.59 28.88
N PRO A 56 36.44 -40.83 27.74
CA PRO A 56 37.89 -40.99 27.75
C PRO A 56 38.54 -39.65 28.12
N SER A 57 39.52 -39.71 29.03
CA SER A 57 40.39 -38.59 29.40
C SER A 57 41.15 -38.08 28.18
N ARG A 58 40.96 -36.81 27.83
CA ARG A 58 41.78 -36.11 26.82
C ARG A 58 43.17 -35.83 27.40
N PRO A 59 44.27 -36.11 26.66
CA PRO A 59 45.57 -35.58 27.04
C PRO A 59 45.59 -34.05 26.85
N ALA A 60 46.29 -33.36 27.75
CA ALA A 60 46.41 -31.91 27.79
C ALA A 60 47.17 -31.38 26.55
N PRO A 61 46.78 -30.20 25.99
CA PRO A 61 47.56 -29.56 24.95
C PRO A 61 48.85 -28.92 25.53
N PRO A 62 49.94 -28.81 24.75
CA PRO A 62 51.17 -28.15 25.19
C PRO A 62 50.95 -26.64 25.40
N PRO A 63 51.77 -25.98 26.24
CA PRO A 63 51.58 -24.58 26.56
C PRO A 63 51.93 -23.71 25.36
N VAL A 64 50.94 -23.00 24.81
CA VAL A 64 51.17 -21.91 23.87
C VAL A 64 51.43 -20.64 24.68
N THR A 65 52.68 -20.19 24.66
CA THR A 65 53.11 -18.88 25.14
C THR A 65 52.55 -17.80 24.20
N GLY A 66 51.69 -16.91 24.71
CA GLY A 66 51.20 -15.80 23.88
C GLY A 66 50.02 -14.99 24.44
N ARG A 67 50.35 -14.03 25.30
CA ARG A 67 49.70 -12.72 25.55
C ARG A 67 48.17 -12.62 25.79
N LEU A 68 47.91 -12.16 27.02
CA LEU A 68 47.08 -11.01 27.44
C LEU A 68 45.54 -11.12 27.39
N TYR A 69 44.97 -11.09 28.61
CA TYR A 69 43.58 -10.83 28.99
C TYR A 69 42.49 -11.77 28.46
N ARG A 70 42.29 -12.91 29.14
CA ARG A 70 40.98 -13.57 29.20
C ARG A 70 40.56 -13.72 30.66
N ALA A 71 39.58 -12.92 31.05
CA ALA A 71 38.76 -13.12 32.24
C ALA A 71 38.24 -14.58 32.28
N PRO A 72 37.95 -15.15 33.47
CA PRO A 72 37.52 -16.54 33.60
C PRO A 72 36.33 -16.80 32.67
N GLN A 73 36.37 -17.95 32.00
CA GLN A 73 35.45 -18.35 30.93
C GLN A 73 33.98 -18.32 31.38
N LEU A 74 33.35 -17.15 31.31
CA LEU A 74 31.92 -16.96 31.51
C LEU A 74 31.19 -17.54 30.30
N ARG A 75 30.76 -18.80 30.43
CA ARG A 75 29.88 -19.43 29.46
C ARG A 75 28.45 -19.05 29.81
N TRP A 76 27.92 -18.04 29.13
CA TRP A 76 26.50 -17.74 29.17
C TRP A 76 25.72 -18.94 28.63
N VAL A 77 24.85 -19.50 29.48
CA VAL A 77 23.91 -20.55 29.10
C VAL A 77 22.52 -20.03 29.42
N ALA A 78 21.74 -19.72 28.40
CA ALA A 78 20.33 -19.42 28.56
C ALA A 78 19.61 -20.69 29.02
N ARG A 79 19.40 -20.83 30.33
CA ARG A 79 18.48 -21.82 30.87
C ARG A 79 17.12 -21.18 31.02
N ARG A 80 16.09 -21.94 30.67
CA ARG A 80 14.71 -21.55 30.93
C ARG A 80 14.51 -21.42 32.45
N PRO A 81 13.88 -20.35 32.95
CA PRO A 81 13.49 -20.24 34.35
C PRO A 81 12.73 -21.49 34.81
N PRO A 82 12.94 -21.99 36.04
CA PRO A 82 12.33 -23.22 36.51
C PRO A 82 10.80 -23.25 36.34
N GLU A 83 10.18 -22.09 36.51
CA GLU A 83 8.74 -21.85 36.37
C GLU A 83 8.19 -21.92 34.93
N ALA A 84 9.06 -21.82 33.91
CA ALA A 84 8.67 -22.02 32.52
C ALA A 84 8.97 -23.45 32.01
N ILE A 85 9.52 -24.33 32.85
CA ILE A 85 9.68 -25.75 32.52
C ILE A 85 8.31 -26.40 32.67
N PRO A 86 7.66 -26.86 31.58
CA PRO A 86 6.37 -27.52 31.68
C PRO A 86 6.55 -28.80 32.51
N ILE A 87 5.72 -28.96 33.54
CA ILE A 87 5.66 -30.20 34.31
C ILE A 87 5.41 -31.35 33.32
N ARG A 88 6.28 -32.36 33.32
CA ARG A 88 6.03 -33.58 32.55
C ARG A 88 4.77 -34.21 33.13
N ARG A 89 3.67 -34.10 32.38
CA ARG A 89 2.46 -34.88 32.68
C ARG A 89 2.87 -36.35 32.61
N GLY A 90 2.53 -37.12 33.66
CA GLY A 90 2.80 -38.55 33.72
C GLY A 90 2.22 -39.30 32.52
N PRO A 91 2.52 -40.60 32.36
CA PRO A 91 2.04 -41.39 31.24
C PRO A 91 0.53 -41.20 31.09
N SER A 92 0.13 -40.62 29.96
CA SER A 92 -1.27 -40.38 29.65
C SER A 92 -1.96 -41.73 29.67
N ARG A 93 -2.94 -41.88 30.57
CA ARG A 93 -3.88 -43.01 30.53
C ARG A 93 -4.40 -43.10 29.08
N PRO A 94 -4.51 -44.30 28.48
CA PRO A 94 -5.08 -44.42 27.15
C PRO A 94 -6.44 -43.72 27.18
N PRO A 95 -6.71 -42.77 26.26
CA PRO A 95 -8.00 -42.12 26.23
C PRO A 95 -9.03 -43.23 26.07
N GLY A 96 -9.90 -43.40 27.07
CA GLY A 96 -11.10 -44.21 26.88
C GLY A 96 -11.87 -43.71 25.66
N PRO A 97 -12.81 -44.50 25.11
CA PRO A 97 -13.57 -44.11 23.93
C PRO A 97 -14.09 -42.68 24.12
N ARG A 98 -13.57 -41.75 23.31
CA ARG A 98 -13.90 -40.33 23.42
C ARG A 98 -15.41 -40.25 23.22
N ARG A 99 -16.16 -39.93 24.29
CA ARG A 99 -17.56 -39.57 24.17
C ARG A 99 -17.58 -38.27 23.39
N ILE A 100 -17.76 -38.38 22.08
CA ILE A 100 -18.06 -37.23 21.23
C ILE A 100 -19.36 -36.65 21.82
N PRO A 101 -19.35 -35.42 22.35
CA PRO A 101 -20.55 -34.85 22.94
C PRO A 101 -21.63 -34.80 21.84
N ARG A 102 -22.71 -35.56 22.06
CA ARG A 102 -23.88 -35.54 21.18
C ARG A 102 -24.75 -34.39 21.64
N TYR A 103 -24.71 -33.29 20.91
CA TYR A 103 -25.63 -32.18 21.11
C TYR A 103 -26.89 -32.44 20.29
N THR A 104 -28.05 -32.35 20.93
CA THR A 104 -29.37 -32.45 20.26
C THR A 104 -29.67 -31.20 19.41
N TYR A 105 -28.91 -30.13 19.61
CA TYR A 105 -29.03 -28.85 18.93
C TYR A 105 -27.65 -28.38 18.46
N ILE A 106 -27.62 -27.50 17.46
CA ILE A 106 -26.37 -26.91 16.96
C ILE A 106 -25.78 -26.04 18.09
N PRO A 107 -24.56 -26.35 18.59
CA PRO A 107 -23.96 -25.58 19.66
C PRO A 107 -23.67 -24.14 19.22
N THR A 108 -24.16 -23.16 19.97
CA THR A 108 -23.99 -21.73 19.69
C THR A 108 -22.78 -21.10 20.39
N TRP A 109 -21.92 -21.91 21.01
CA TRP A 109 -20.72 -21.47 21.75
C TRP A 109 -19.46 -21.36 20.87
N GLY A 110 -19.61 -21.44 19.54
CA GLY A 110 -18.55 -21.11 18.60
C GLY A 110 -18.32 -19.61 18.49
N PHE A 111 -17.16 -19.23 17.95
CA PHE A 111 -16.91 -17.87 17.48
C PHE A 111 -18.01 -17.54 16.47
N ARG A 112 -18.90 -16.61 16.81
CA ARG A 112 -19.91 -16.13 15.88
C ARG A 112 -19.20 -15.18 14.93
N ASP A 113 -19.06 -15.58 13.68
CA ASP A 113 -18.75 -14.64 12.61
C ASP A 113 -20.00 -13.78 12.42
N GLU A 114 -20.09 -12.69 13.19
CA GLU A 114 -21.05 -11.65 12.90
C GLU A 114 -20.68 -11.06 11.54
N PRO A 115 -21.64 -10.92 10.61
CA PRO A 115 -21.37 -10.25 9.35
C PRO A 115 -20.84 -8.86 9.68
N ALA A 116 -19.74 -8.46 9.03
CA ALA A 116 -19.16 -7.14 9.24
C ALA A 116 -20.27 -6.09 9.08
N SER A 117 -20.58 -5.38 10.17
CA SER A 117 -21.56 -4.30 10.14
C SER A 117 -21.08 -3.24 9.18
N ASP A 118 -21.96 -2.69 8.34
CA ASP A 118 -21.64 -1.55 7.48
C ASP A 118 -21.11 -0.41 8.36
N ASP A 119 -19.81 -0.11 8.22
CA ASP A 119 -19.19 0.99 8.95
C ASP A 119 -19.76 2.31 8.38
N PRO A 120 -20.52 3.09 9.17
CA PRO A 120 -21.11 4.33 8.71
C PRO A 120 -20.04 5.32 8.19
N ALA A 121 -18.80 5.27 8.70
CA ALA A 121 -17.72 6.13 8.20
C ALA A 121 -17.31 5.75 6.77
N ARG A 122 -17.18 4.45 6.50
CA ARG A 122 -16.81 3.90 5.18
C ARG A 122 -17.89 4.20 4.14
N SER A 123 -19.17 4.10 4.52
CA SER A 123 -20.30 4.49 3.67
C SER A 123 -20.29 5.97 3.27
N ARG A 124 -19.91 6.87 4.19
CA ARG A 124 -19.78 8.31 3.93
C ARG A 124 -18.63 8.60 2.98
N LEU A 125 -17.47 7.97 3.16
CA LEU A 125 -16.33 8.14 2.25
C LEU A 125 -16.70 7.72 0.82
N ASP A 126 -17.36 6.59 0.66
CA ASP A 126 -17.76 6.09 -0.66
C ASP A 126 -18.79 7.01 -1.33
N HIS A 127 -19.73 7.54 -0.55
CA HIS A 127 -20.67 8.54 -1.04
C HIS A 127 -19.94 9.83 -1.48
N ALA A 128 -19.07 10.40 -0.65
CA ALA A 128 -18.29 11.60 -0.97
C ALA A 128 -17.38 11.38 -2.19
N ARG A 129 -16.79 10.19 -2.32
CA ARG A 129 -16.00 9.79 -3.49
C ARG A 129 -16.87 9.78 -4.74
N SER A 130 -18.05 9.17 -4.69
CA SER A 130 -18.97 9.11 -5.84
C SER A 130 -19.40 10.52 -6.30
N GLN A 131 -19.71 11.42 -5.36
CA GLN A 131 -20.04 12.82 -5.63
C GLN A 131 -18.86 13.57 -6.27
N LEU A 132 -17.65 13.35 -5.76
CA LEU A 132 -16.43 13.94 -6.34
C LEU A 132 -16.18 13.44 -7.76
N LEU A 133 -16.34 12.14 -8.02
CA LEU A 133 -16.17 11.59 -9.37
C LEU A 133 -17.19 12.17 -10.34
N PHE A 134 -18.47 12.23 -9.95
CA PHE A 134 -19.51 12.86 -10.74
C PHE A 134 -19.18 14.33 -11.02
N ALA A 135 -18.84 15.10 -10.00
CA ALA A 135 -18.48 16.50 -10.12
C ALA A 135 -17.28 16.72 -11.06
N LEU A 136 -16.23 15.90 -10.97
CA LEU A 136 -15.07 15.98 -11.85
C LEU A 136 -15.43 15.69 -13.31
N VAL A 137 -16.28 14.68 -13.57
CA VAL A 137 -16.71 14.34 -14.93
C VAL A 137 -17.58 15.46 -15.52
N THR A 138 -18.53 15.98 -14.76
CA THR A 138 -19.39 17.09 -15.22
C THR A 138 -18.59 18.37 -15.46
N THR A 139 -17.63 18.69 -14.57
CA THR A 139 -16.76 19.85 -14.73
C THR A 139 -15.81 19.67 -15.91
N GLY A 140 -15.27 18.47 -16.11
CA GLY A 140 -14.47 18.13 -17.29
C GLY A 140 -15.25 18.32 -18.59
N ALA A 141 -16.52 17.88 -18.63
CA ALA A 141 -17.40 18.06 -19.78
C ALA A 141 -17.71 19.55 -20.04
N ALA A 142 -18.00 20.33 -19.01
CA ALA A 142 -18.22 21.77 -19.12
C ALA A 142 -16.97 22.52 -19.64
N LEU A 143 -15.78 22.15 -19.16
CA LEU A 143 -14.52 22.72 -19.62
C LEU A 143 -14.18 22.31 -21.07
N ALA A 144 -14.49 21.07 -21.45
CA ALA A 144 -14.33 20.61 -22.84
C ALA A 144 -15.28 21.37 -23.78
N ALA A 145 -16.53 21.55 -23.38
CA ALA A 145 -17.50 22.38 -24.10
C ALA A 145 -17.02 23.83 -24.20
N SER A 146 -16.49 24.40 -23.11
CA SER A 146 -15.88 25.73 -23.11
C SER A 146 -14.74 25.83 -24.13
N ALA A 147 -13.82 24.87 -24.17
CA ALA A 147 -12.73 24.84 -25.14
C ALA A 147 -13.25 24.81 -26.58
N ALA A 148 -14.24 23.97 -26.87
CA ALA A 148 -14.85 23.85 -28.20
C ALA A 148 -15.57 25.15 -28.62
N VAL A 149 -16.31 25.77 -27.72
CA VAL A 149 -17.01 27.04 -27.97
C VAL A 149 -16.04 28.19 -28.19
N HIS A 150 -14.96 28.29 -27.39
CA HIS A 150 -13.93 29.30 -27.60
C HIS A 150 -13.16 29.06 -28.91
N LEU A 151 -12.94 27.80 -29.29
CA LEU A 151 -12.36 27.46 -30.60
C LEU A 151 -13.29 27.88 -31.73
N PHE A 152 -14.59 27.61 -31.62
CA PHE A 152 -15.58 28.08 -32.58
C PHE A 152 -15.58 29.61 -32.70
N ARG A 153 -15.59 30.34 -31.57
CA ARG A 153 -15.45 31.81 -31.52
C ARG A 153 -14.17 32.28 -32.21
N TYR A 154 -13.05 31.58 -31.99
CA TYR A 154 -11.78 31.89 -32.65
C TYR A 154 -11.88 31.73 -34.17
N MET A 155 -12.50 30.64 -34.65
CA MET A 155 -12.70 30.42 -36.08
C MET A 155 -13.63 31.47 -36.71
N LEU A 156 -14.70 31.86 -36.02
CA LEU A 156 -15.55 32.95 -36.48
C LEU A 156 -14.76 34.26 -36.62
N LEU A 157 -13.92 34.61 -35.65
CA LEU A 157 -13.08 35.81 -35.72
C LEU A 157 -12.07 35.72 -36.88
N ALA A 158 -11.51 34.54 -37.14
CA ALA A 158 -10.59 34.33 -38.26
C ALA A 158 -11.29 34.50 -39.61
N VAL A 159 -12.50 33.97 -39.77
CA VAL A 159 -13.33 34.12 -40.98
C VAL A 159 -13.83 35.55 -41.14
N ASN A 160 -14.23 36.20 -40.04
CA ASN A 160 -14.70 37.59 -40.02
C ASN A 160 -13.64 38.58 -40.54
N ARG A 161 -12.36 38.18 -40.52
CA ARG A 161 -11.26 38.97 -41.08
C ARG A 161 -11.34 39.10 -42.60
N SER A 162 -11.82 38.08 -43.31
CA SER A 162 -11.89 38.07 -44.77
C SER A 162 -13.32 38.23 -45.31
N THR A 163 -14.33 37.82 -44.54
CA THR A 163 -15.74 37.90 -44.93
C THR A 163 -16.55 38.43 -43.76
N PRO A 164 -17.30 39.54 -43.89
CA PRO A 164 -18.12 40.05 -42.80
C PRO A 164 -19.17 39.02 -42.43
N LEU A 165 -19.18 38.61 -41.16
CA LEU A 165 -20.18 37.68 -40.63
C LEU A 165 -21.46 38.43 -40.24
N PRO A 166 -22.62 37.76 -40.32
CA PRO A 166 -23.87 38.37 -39.90
C PRO A 166 -23.88 38.60 -38.38
N GLU A 167 -24.46 39.73 -37.95
CA GLU A 167 -24.44 40.18 -36.56
C GLU A 167 -25.04 39.18 -35.57
N TRP A 168 -26.12 38.48 -35.97
CA TRP A 168 -26.75 37.46 -35.13
C TRP A 168 -25.81 36.32 -34.76
N LEU A 169 -24.89 35.93 -35.66
CA LEU A 169 -23.95 34.84 -35.43
C LEU A 169 -22.88 35.26 -34.41
N ILE A 170 -22.45 36.52 -34.49
CA ILE A 170 -21.53 37.12 -33.51
C ILE A 170 -22.20 37.16 -32.13
N ALA A 171 -23.44 37.65 -32.04
CA ALA A 171 -24.20 37.71 -30.79
C ALA A 171 -24.43 36.32 -30.17
N VAL A 172 -24.82 35.32 -30.96
CA VAL A 172 -24.99 33.93 -30.48
C VAL A 172 -23.68 33.39 -29.92
N SER A 173 -22.55 33.63 -30.59
CA SER A 173 -21.24 33.16 -30.10
C SER A 173 -20.83 33.79 -28.77
N GLU A 174 -21.24 35.03 -28.50
CA GLU A 174 -20.98 35.72 -27.23
C GLU A 174 -21.80 35.14 -26.09
N VAL A 175 -23.10 34.93 -26.32
CA VAL A 175 -23.98 34.27 -25.35
C VAL A 175 -23.47 32.86 -25.04
N LEU A 176 -23.04 32.11 -26.06
CA LEU A 176 -22.54 30.76 -25.88
C LEU A 176 -21.24 30.74 -25.05
N VAL A 177 -20.30 31.65 -25.31
CA VAL A 177 -19.07 31.83 -24.52
C VAL A 177 -19.40 32.16 -23.05
N LEU A 178 -20.34 33.07 -22.82
CA LEU A 178 -20.79 33.42 -21.47
C LEU A 178 -21.40 32.21 -20.75
N PHE A 179 -22.29 31.49 -21.41
CA PHE A 179 -22.98 30.33 -20.86
C PHE A 179 -22.00 29.22 -20.45
N VAL A 180 -21.10 28.81 -21.34
CA VAL A 180 -20.09 27.78 -21.01
C VAL A 180 -19.09 28.26 -19.96
N GLY A 181 -18.79 29.56 -19.92
CA GLY A 181 -17.96 30.17 -18.89
C GLY A 181 -18.59 30.05 -17.50
N ILE A 182 -19.88 30.35 -17.38
CA ILE A 182 -20.64 30.19 -16.13
C ILE A 182 -20.68 28.72 -15.72
N LEU A 183 -20.97 27.80 -16.65
CA LEU A 183 -21.03 26.37 -16.35
C LEU A 183 -19.67 25.82 -15.89
N ALA A 184 -18.58 26.24 -16.54
CA ALA A 184 -17.22 25.88 -16.15
C ALA A 184 -16.86 26.41 -14.76
N LEU A 185 -17.24 27.65 -14.42
CA LEU A 185 -17.01 28.25 -13.11
C LEU A 185 -17.80 27.53 -12.01
N LEU A 186 -19.10 27.25 -12.24
CA LEU A 186 -19.92 26.49 -11.31
C LEU A 186 -19.36 25.08 -11.10
N GLY A 187 -18.98 24.41 -12.18
CA GLY A 187 -18.33 23.10 -12.13
C GLY A 187 -17.04 23.14 -11.33
N PHE A 188 -16.19 24.15 -11.52
CA PHE A 188 -14.98 24.36 -10.72
C PHE A 188 -15.32 24.43 -9.23
N VAL A 189 -16.23 25.34 -8.83
CA VAL A 189 -16.63 25.51 -7.43
C VAL A 189 -17.18 24.22 -6.83
N VAL A 190 -18.12 23.55 -7.51
CA VAL A 190 -18.72 22.30 -7.03
C VAL A 190 -17.66 21.21 -6.87
N SER A 191 -16.79 21.02 -7.87
CA SER A 191 -15.73 20.01 -7.81
C SER A 191 -14.74 20.26 -6.67
N THR A 192 -14.38 21.53 -6.41
CA THR A 192 -13.53 21.92 -5.28
C THR A 192 -14.19 21.63 -3.94
N LEU A 193 -15.49 21.90 -3.80
CA LEU A 193 -16.23 21.59 -2.57
C LEU A 193 -16.36 20.08 -2.34
N MET A 194 -16.64 19.31 -3.40
CA MET A 194 -16.70 17.85 -3.30
C MET A 194 -15.32 17.25 -2.99
N PHE A 195 -14.25 17.84 -3.53
CA PHE A 195 -12.89 17.43 -3.21
C PHE A 195 -12.58 17.66 -1.73
N ALA A 196 -12.92 18.84 -1.19
CA ALA A 196 -12.72 19.14 0.22
C ALA A 196 -13.53 18.21 1.13
N ARG A 197 -14.79 17.92 0.79
CA ARG A 197 -15.61 16.93 1.52
C ARG A 197 -14.99 15.54 1.50
N TRP A 198 -14.60 15.06 0.33
CA TRP A 198 -13.92 13.78 0.19
C TRP A 198 -12.64 13.72 1.02
N VAL A 199 -11.81 14.77 1.04
CA VAL A 199 -10.60 14.83 1.89
C VAL A 199 -10.95 14.76 3.38
N LEU A 200 -12.01 15.43 3.83
CA LEU A 200 -12.45 15.39 5.23
C LEU A 200 -12.90 13.99 5.64
N ASP A 201 -13.73 13.33 4.82
CA ASP A 201 -14.22 11.98 5.10
C ASP A 201 -13.07 10.96 5.02
N LEU A 202 -12.15 11.14 4.07
CA LEU A 202 -10.95 10.31 3.90
C LEU A 202 -10.05 10.38 5.14
N ARG A 203 -9.91 11.57 5.72
CA ARG A 203 -9.18 11.76 6.99
C ARG A 203 -9.92 11.11 8.13
N ALA A 204 -11.21 11.41 8.30
CA ALA A 204 -12.00 10.87 9.40
C ALA A 204 -11.90 9.35 9.45
N GLU A 205 -12.03 8.66 8.31
CA GLU A 205 -11.87 7.21 8.23
C GLU A 205 -10.42 6.76 8.51
N ALA A 206 -9.41 7.40 7.92
CA ALA A 206 -8.01 7.00 8.13
C ALA A 206 -7.57 7.09 9.60
N TYR A 207 -7.97 8.13 10.30
CA TYR A 207 -7.68 8.29 11.74
C TYR A 207 -8.54 7.35 12.60
N HIS A 208 -9.81 7.12 12.21
CA HIS A 208 -10.68 6.18 12.91
C HIS A 208 -10.16 4.73 12.83
N ASP A 209 -9.78 4.27 11.64
CA ASP A 209 -9.19 2.94 11.41
C ASP A 209 -7.90 2.76 12.22
N ALA A 210 -7.08 3.81 12.33
CA ALA A 210 -5.86 3.79 13.13
C ALA A 210 -6.10 3.94 14.65
N HIS A 211 -7.35 4.09 15.10
CA HIS A 211 -7.73 4.42 16.48
C HIS A 211 -7.03 5.68 17.02
N LEU A 212 -6.85 6.69 16.17
CA LEU A 212 -6.23 7.98 16.48
C LEU A 212 -7.25 9.11 16.39
N VAL A 213 -6.98 10.20 17.12
CA VAL A 213 -7.74 11.44 17.01
C VAL A 213 -7.07 12.33 15.95
N ASP A 214 -7.83 12.90 15.02
CA ASP A 214 -7.28 13.86 14.04
C ASP A 214 -6.76 15.10 14.78
N PRO A 215 -5.46 15.43 14.68
CA PRO A 215 -4.89 16.60 15.34
C PRO A 215 -5.38 17.92 14.76
N ARG A 216 -5.90 17.93 13.51
CA ARG A 216 -6.33 19.16 12.84
C ARG A 216 -7.84 19.34 12.97
N ARG A 217 -8.27 20.57 13.23
CA ARG A 217 -9.70 20.92 13.15
C ARG A 217 -10.19 20.82 11.70
N PRO A 218 -11.42 20.34 11.45
CA PRO A 218 -11.94 20.09 10.11
C PRO A 218 -12.00 21.37 9.26
N VAL A 219 -12.26 22.54 9.88
CA VAL A 219 -12.27 23.83 9.19
C VAL A 219 -10.91 24.14 8.54
N TRP A 220 -9.80 23.84 9.22
CA TRP A 220 -8.46 24.08 8.66
C TRP A 220 -8.16 23.14 7.50
N VAL A 221 -8.59 21.88 7.59
CA VAL A 221 -8.46 20.91 6.47
C VAL A 221 -9.29 21.38 5.27
N ALA A 222 -10.52 21.84 5.52
CA ALA A 222 -11.39 22.37 4.46
C ALA A 222 -10.76 23.58 3.76
N LEU A 223 -10.17 24.52 4.51
CA LEU A 223 -9.48 25.68 3.94
C LEU A 223 -8.25 25.25 3.11
N LEU A 224 -7.44 24.33 3.63
CA LEU A 224 -6.27 23.78 2.93
C LEU A 224 -6.65 23.00 1.67
N ALA A 225 -7.86 22.44 1.58
CA ALA A 225 -8.31 21.68 0.42
C ALA A 225 -9.10 22.53 -0.60
N ALA A 226 -9.87 23.53 -0.15
CA ALA A 226 -10.83 24.25 -0.98
C ALA A 226 -10.33 25.62 -1.48
N VAL A 227 -9.51 26.35 -0.71
CA VAL A 227 -9.13 27.71 -1.08
C VAL A 227 -8.19 27.66 -2.30
N PRO A 228 -8.54 28.31 -3.44
CA PRO A 228 -7.68 28.33 -4.63
C PRO A 228 -6.27 28.84 -4.31
N LEU A 229 -5.27 28.28 -5.00
CA LEU A 229 -3.83 28.53 -4.79
C LEU A 229 -3.28 28.01 -3.45
N VAL A 230 -4.01 28.19 -2.34
CA VAL A 230 -3.66 27.57 -1.05
C VAL A 230 -3.73 26.05 -1.18
N ASN A 231 -4.74 25.53 -1.86
CA ASN A 231 -4.93 24.10 -2.11
C ASN A 231 -3.82 23.44 -2.91
N LEU A 232 -3.02 24.21 -3.66
CA LEU A 232 -1.88 23.68 -4.40
C LEU A 232 -0.81 23.10 -3.46
N VAL A 233 -0.71 23.64 -2.24
CA VAL A 233 0.22 23.18 -1.19
C VAL A 233 -0.55 22.46 -0.07
N GLY A 234 -1.73 22.96 0.28
CA GLY A 234 -2.55 22.44 1.37
C GLY A 234 -3.09 21.05 1.10
N ALA A 235 -3.66 20.80 -0.09
CA ALA A 235 -4.22 19.51 -0.45
C ALA A 235 -3.19 18.36 -0.48
N PRO A 236 -2.02 18.48 -1.14
CA PRO A 236 -1.01 17.42 -1.10
C PRO A 236 -0.45 17.19 0.32
N LEU A 237 -0.38 18.24 1.16
CA LEU A 237 0.03 18.12 2.55
C LEU A 237 -0.97 17.27 3.34
N VAL A 238 -2.26 17.61 3.31
CA VAL A 238 -3.28 16.85 4.07
C VAL A 238 -3.48 15.43 3.54
N LEU A 239 -3.34 15.21 2.23
CA LEU A 239 -3.35 13.87 1.63
C LEU A 239 -2.08 13.07 1.97
N GLY A 240 -0.94 13.74 2.11
CA GLY A 240 0.30 13.13 2.58
C GLY A 240 0.22 12.66 4.03
N GLU A 241 -0.45 13.42 4.90
CA GLU A 241 -0.75 13.01 6.27
C GLU A 241 -1.65 11.78 6.32
N VAL A 242 -2.73 11.77 5.52
CA VAL A 242 -3.61 10.59 5.38
C VAL A 242 -2.82 9.37 4.92
N ALA A 243 -1.96 9.55 3.90
CA ALA A 243 -1.15 8.47 3.39
C ALA A 243 -0.16 7.93 4.43
N ALA A 244 0.41 8.80 5.27
CA ALA A 244 1.30 8.37 6.35
C ALA A 244 0.56 7.52 7.39
N VAL A 245 -0.66 7.93 7.80
CA VAL A 245 -1.48 7.17 8.74
C VAL A 245 -1.91 5.82 8.15
N ARG A 246 -2.45 5.82 6.93
CA ARG A 246 -2.92 4.57 6.30
C ARG A 246 -1.81 3.58 6.02
N VAL A 247 -0.65 4.02 5.51
CA VAL A 247 0.50 3.14 5.26
C VAL A 247 1.09 2.60 6.56
N GLY A 248 1.04 3.37 7.65
CA GLY A 248 1.48 2.90 8.97
C GLY A 248 0.56 1.84 9.57
N HIS A 249 -0.74 1.90 9.26
CA HIS A 249 -1.74 0.97 9.79
C HIS A 249 -1.96 -0.26 8.90
N ASP A 250 -1.97 -0.09 7.57
CA ASP A 250 -2.21 -1.17 6.60
C ASP A 250 -0.91 -1.58 5.88
N PRO A 251 -0.30 -2.74 6.24
CA PRO A 251 0.93 -3.22 5.62
C PRO A 251 0.75 -3.67 4.16
N ALA A 252 -0.48 -3.78 3.64
CA ALA A 252 -0.71 -4.11 2.24
C ALA A 252 -0.43 -2.91 1.30
N LEU A 253 -0.38 -1.70 1.83
CA LEU A 253 -0.11 -0.48 1.07
C LEU A 253 1.40 -0.27 0.87
N ASP A 254 1.82 -0.20 -0.39
CA ASP A 254 3.18 0.18 -0.76
C ASP A 254 3.36 1.72 -0.64
N ALA A 255 4.10 2.14 0.40
CA ALA A 255 4.44 3.53 0.69
C ALA A 255 5.03 4.28 -0.52
N GLY A 256 5.90 3.62 -1.29
CA GLY A 256 6.57 4.21 -2.45
C GLY A 256 5.58 4.46 -3.59
N ARG A 257 4.66 3.52 -3.81
CA ARG A 257 3.63 3.62 -4.84
C ARG A 257 2.61 4.72 -4.52
N VAL A 258 2.10 4.76 -3.29
CA VAL A 258 1.15 5.80 -2.85
C VAL A 258 1.78 7.20 -2.99
N ARG A 259 3.02 7.38 -2.52
CA ARG A 259 3.76 8.64 -2.67
C ARG A 259 3.97 9.03 -4.13
N SER A 260 4.28 8.06 -5.00
CA SER A 260 4.44 8.30 -6.44
C SER A 260 3.12 8.71 -7.12
N ARG A 261 1.98 8.11 -6.72
CA ARG A 261 0.65 8.49 -7.20
C ARG A 261 0.28 9.90 -6.74
N LEU A 262 0.45 10.21 -5.46
CA LEU A 262 0.23 11.54 -4.89
C LEU A 262 1.11 12.61 -5.55
N ARG A 263 2.40 12.33 -5.77
CA ARG A 263 3.31 13.26 -6.46
C ARG A 263 2.88 13.53 -7.89
N ARG A 264 2.49 12.51 -8.66
CA ARG A 264 1.97 12.69 -10.03
C ARG A 264 0.71 13.54 -10.05
N MET A 265 -0.19 13.30 -9.11
CA MET A 265 -1.41 14.08 -8.93
C MET A 265 -1.10 15.55 -8.63
N TRP A 266 -0.18 15.81 -7.71
CA TRP A 266 0.26 17.16 -7.38
C TRP A 266 0.91 17.87 -8.56
N VAL A 267 1.84 17.21 -9.27
CA VAL A 267 2.50 17.81 -10.45
C VAL A 267 1.48 18.14 -11.54
N ALA A 268 0.55 17.22 -11.84
CA ALA A 268 -0.52 17.47 -12.81
C ALA A 268 -1.40 18.67 -12.37
N TRP A 269 -1.68 18.78 -11.07
CA TRP A 269 -2.45 19.88 -10.51
C TRP A 269 -1.70 21.23 -10.56
N ALA A 270 -0.38 21.21 -10.36
CA ALA A 270 0.46 22.40 -10.51
C ALA A 270 0.49 22.88 -11.96
N VAL A 271 0.64 21.95 -12.91
CA VAL A 271 0.64 22.27 -14.35
C VAL A 271 -0.68 22.90 -14.77
N VAL A 272 -1.83 22.32 -14.40
CA VAL A 272 -3.13 22.90 -14.78
C VAL A 272 -3.36 24.30 -14.17
N ASN A 273 -2.94 24.54 -12.93
CA ASN A 273 -3.02 25.88 -12.33
C ASN A 273 -2.09 26.87 -13.01
N ALA A 274 -0.85 26.46 -13.36
CA ALA A 274 0.08 27.32 -14.08
C ALA A 274 -0.47 27.75 -15.44
N VAL A 275 -1.05 26.81 -16.19
CA VAL A 275 -1.71 27.11 -17.47
C VAL A 275 -2.92 28.03 -17.27
N ALA A 276 -3.73 27.81 -16.24
CA ALA A 276 -4.88 28.66 -15.94
C ALA A 276 -4.46 30.10 -15.58
N VAL A 277 -3.43 30.26 -14.74
CA VAL A 277 -2.87 31.59 -14.40
C VAL A 277 -2.30 32.26 -15.65
N ALA A 278 -1.57 31.54 -16.51
CA ALA A 278 -1.06 32.08 -17.77
C ALA A 278 -2.19 32.56 -18.69
N ALA A 279 -3.29 31.83 -18.77
CA ALA A 279 -4.46 32.25 -19.55
C ALA A 279 -5.14 33.49 -18.97
N VAL A 280 -5.28 33.60 -17.65
CA VAL A 280 -5.80 34.80 -16.98
C VAL A 280 -4.89 36.00 -17.24
N VAL A 281 -3.57 35.84 -17.11
CA VAL A 281 -2.60 36.91 -17.40
C VAL A 281 -2.71 37.34 -18.86
N ALA A 282 -2.75 36.40 -19.81
CA ALA A 282 -2.93 36.70 -21.23
C ALA A 282 -4.25 37.47 -21.48
N ARG A 283 -5.33 37.10 -20.79
CA ARG A 283 -6.63 37.79 -20.87
C ARG A 283 -6.56 39.22 -20.36
N VAL A 284 -5.92 39.44 -19.22
CA VAL A 284 -5.74 40.78 -18.61
C VAL A 284 -4.87 41.66 -19.52
N LEU A 285 -3.78 41.13 -20.07
CA LEU A 285 -2.93 41.85 -21.03
C LEU A 285 -3.68 42.21 -22.30
N ALA A 286 -4.48 41.29 -22.84
CA ALA A 286 -5.31 41.57 -24.01
C ALA A 286 -6.36 42.65 -23.74
N TRP A 287 -6.94 42.70 -22.54
CA TRP A 287 -7.89 43.77 -22.20
C TRP A 287 -7.21 45.15 -22.12
N ARG A 288 -5.93 45.20 -21.73
CA ARG A 288 -5.16 46.46 -21.72
C ARG A 288 -4.53 46.83 -23.07
N SER A 289 -4.62 45.97 -24.08
CA SER A 289 -3.95 46.12 -25.36
C SER A 289 -4.99 46.26 -26.47
N ASP A 290 -4.93 47.34 -27.25
CA ASP A 290 -5.76 47.49 -28.46
C ASP A 290 -5.24 46.66 -29.66
N SER A 291 -4.26 45.78 -29.45
CA SER A 291 -3.71 44.93 -30.51
C SER A 291 -4.56 43.68 -30.75
N LEU A 292 -4.94 43.49 -32.01
CA LEU A 292 -5.63 42.28 -32.49
C LEU A 292 -4.83 40.99 -32.20
N GLN A 293 -3.49 41.06 -32.24
CA GLN A 293 -2.63 39.90 -31.98
C GLN A 293 -2.68 39.48 -30.50
N THR A 294 -2.70 40.46 -29.57
CA THR A 294 -2.83 40.17 -28.14
C THR A 294 -4.20 39.57 -27.83
N GLY A 295 -5.26 40.08 -28.46
CA GLY A 295 -6.60 39.51 -28.40
C GLY A 295 -6.66 38.05 -28.82
N ALA A 296 -6.15 37.74 -30.01
CA ALA A 296 -6.11 36.37 -30.53
C ALA A 296 -5.28 35.43 -29.64
N ASN A 297 -4.10 35.85 -29.19
CA ASN A 297 -3.26 35.04 -28.30
C ASN A 297 -3.96 34.72 -26.98
N SER A 298 -4.70 35.69 -26.40
CA SER A 298 -5.47 35.45 -25.18
C SER A 298 -6.57 34.41 -25.37
N LEU A 299 -7.25 34.42 -26.52
CA LEU A 299 -8.30 33.45 -26.83
C LEU A 299 -7.71 32.05 -26.98
N THR A 300 -6.58 31.92 -27.66
CA THR A 300 -5.83 30.66 -27.78
C THR A 300 -5.44 30.12 -26.40
N MET A 301 -4.96 30.98 -25.49
CA MET A 301 -4.61 30.58 -24.12
C MET A 301 -5.84 30.11 -23.32
N VAL A 302 -7.02 30.72 -23.50
CA VAL A 302 -8.27 30.25 -22.87
C VAL A 302 -8.68 28.87 -23.40
N ILE A 303 -8.54 28.63 -24.71
CA ILE A 303 -8.82 27.32 -25.32
C ILE A 303 -7.90 26.25 -24.73
N ILE A 304 -6.58 26.51 -24.71
CA ILE A 304 -5.58 25.59 -24.15
C ILE A 304 -5.86 25.32 -22.68
N SER A 305 -6.09 26.37 -21.89
CA SER A 305 -6.39 26.24 -20.46
C SER A 305 -7.64 25.42 -20.20
N SER A 306 -8.71 25.66 -20.95
CA SER A 306 -9.97 24.91 -20.82
C SER A 306 -9.78 23.43 -21.20
N ALA A 307 -9.05 23.15 -22.28
CA ALA A 307 -8.77 21.78 -22.73
C ALA A 307 -7.88 21.01 -21.74
N VAL A 308 -6.79 21.64 -21.25
CA VAL A 308 -5.90 21.03 -20.24
C VAL A 308 -6.64 20.79 -18.94
N SER A 309 -7.50 21.73 -18.52
CA SER A 309 -8.31 21.58 -17.30
C SER A 309 -9.35 20.47 -17.44
N ALA A 310 -9.98 20.33 -18.60
CA ALA A 310 -10.87 19.20 -18.90
C ALA A 310 -10.13 17.86 -18.84
N ALA A 311 -8.97 17.77 -19.50
CA ALA A 311 -8.14 16.57 -19.49
C ALA A 311 -7.69 16.20 -18.07
N PHE A 312 -7.31 17.19 -17.26
CA PHE A 312 -6.98 17.01 -15.85
C PHE A 312 -8.16 16.47 -15.05
N ALA A 313 -9.37 17.03 -15.21
CA ALA A 313 -10.55 16.58 -14.50
C ALA A 313 -10.89 15.11 -14.81
N PHE A 314 -10.89 14.72 -16.09
CA PHE A 314 -11.11 13.33 -16.49
C PHE A 314 -9.99 12.39 -16.06
N TRP A 315 -8.74 12.86 -16.06
CA TRP A 315 -7.60 12.09 -15.57
C TRP A 315 -7.71 11.87 -14.06
N MET A 316 -8.03 12.92 -13.30
CA MET A 316 -8.22 12.87 -11.85
C MET A 316 -9.33 11.89 -11.46
N ALA A 317 -10.49 11.96 -12.11
CA ALA A 317 -11.60 11.05 -11.88
C ALA A 317 -11.21 9.57 -12.08
N ARG A 318 -10.34 9.28 -13.06
CA ARG A 318 -9.82 7.92 -13.30
C ARG A 318 -8.75 7.47 -12.29
N ARG A 319 -8.10 8.40 -11.58
CA ARG A 319 -6.98 8.09 -10.67
C ARG A 319 -7.38 8.02 -9.20
N ILE A 320 -8.40 8.78 -8.78
CA ILE A 320 -8.89 8.79 -7.39
C ILE A 320 -9.22 7.39 -6.86
N PRO A 321 -9.99 6.53 -7.58
CA PRO A 321 -10.36 5.22 -7.06
C PRO A 321 -9.15 4.36 -6.71
N GLY A 322 -8.09 4.42 -7.53
CA GLY A 322 -6.88 3.63 -7.34
C GLY A 322 -5.76 4.33 -6.56
N LEU A 323 -6.06 5.42 -5.83
CA LEU A 323 -5.03 6.16 -5.08
C LEU A 323 -4.42 5.30 -3.97
N PHE A 324 -5.29 4.62 -3.20
CA PHE A 324 -4.95 3.77 -2.06
C PHE A 324 -5.20 2.28 -2.33
N ASP A 325 -5.21 1.85 -3.58
CA ASP A 325 -5.27 0.40 -3.87
C ASP A 325 -4.05 -0.29 -3.28
N ALA A 326 -4.31 -1.33 -2.49
CA ALA A 326 -3.30 -2.23 -1.95
C ALA A 326 -2.37 -2.70 -3.05
N SER A 327 -1.09 -2.89 -2.69
CA SER A 327 -0.24 -3.72 -3.52
C SER A 327 -0.92 -5.10 -3.55
N SER A 328 -1.38 -5.52 -4.72
CA SER A 328 -1.85 -6.88 -4.92
C SER A 328 -0.65 -7.80 -4.72
N ALA A 329 -0.32 -8.11 -3.47
CA ALA A 329 0.49 -9.25 -3.16
C ALA A 329 -0.25 -10.44 -3.78
N PRO A 330 0.45 -11.36 -4.47
CA PRO A 330 -0.21 -12.51 -5.07
C PRO A 330 -0.96 -13.24 -3.95
N VAL A 331 -2.30 -13.19 -4.00
CA VAL A 331 -3.14 -13.94 -3.07
C VAL A 331 -2.73 -15.39 -3.24
N PRO A 332 -2.18 -16.06 -2.19
CA PRO A 332 -1.75 -17.43 -2.33
C PRO A 332 -2.97 -18.27 -2.71
N THR A 333 -2.96 -18.82 -3.92
CA THR A 333 -4.06 -19.61 -4.51
C THR A 333 -4.38 -20.87 -3.71
N LYS A 334 -3.54 -21.22 -2.72
CA LYS A 334 -3.74 -22.35 -1.83
C LYS A 334 -3.62 -21.88 -0.38
N ARG A 335 -4.76 -21.86 0.32
CA ARG A 335 -4.82 -21.75 1.77
C ARG A 335 -4.48 -23.12 2.34
N TRP A 336 -3.33 -23.27 3.00
CA TRP A 336 -2.98 -24.51 3.67
C TRP A 336 -3.93 -24.70 4.87
N VAL A 337 -4.82 -25.68 4.78
CA VAL A 337 -5.63 -26.14 5.92
C VAL A 337 -4.82 -27.20 6.63
N ALA A 338 -4.46 -26.97 7.90
CA ALA A 338 -3.88 -28.01 8.73
C ALA A 338 -4.97 -29.06 9.01
N VAL A 339 -4.82 -30.24 8.41
CA VAL A 339 -5.66 -31.40 8.74
C VAL A 339 -5.09 -32.02 10.01
N ALA A 340 -5.94 -32.11 11.04
CA ALA A 340 -5.61 -32.67 12.35
C ALA A 340 -5.85 -34.20 12.40
#